data_AF-A0A936YK46-F1
#
_entry.id   AF-A0A936YK46-F1
#
_cell.length_a   1.000
_cell.length_b   1.000
_cell.length_c   1.000
_cell.angle_alpha   90.00
_cell.angle_beta   90.00
_cell.angle_gamma   90.00
#
_symmetry.space_group_name_H-M   'P 1'
#
loop_
_entity.id
_entity.type
_entity.pdbx_description
1 polymer ?
#
loop_
_entity_poly.entity_id
_entity_poly.type
_entity_poly.pdbx_seq_one_letter_code
_entity_poly.pdbx_strand_id
1 'polypeptide(L)'
;MFNPIDFDPAMVSPWPVMPVHPQLDVRVADARAGAAANRILIETKAAAEPTQAEALQDLLNQMTVEMRLQFEAFRKIRIDAEKLLEGPADDSTVKIAKADIKSANDALSLIVRTLEKIDSLQRSLADDRERATEQNFDQAAYDELLAGIERKIEARARELASAMAGQRGGDAAAGRGPPGSCSGTAERSHTSPG
;
A
#
# COMPACT_ATOMS: atom_id res chain seq x y z
N MET A 1 5.82 39.17 -16.36
CA MET A 1 6.21 38.71 -15.01
C MET A 1 6.01 37.20 -15.02
N PHE A 2 7.09 36.43 -15.23
CA PHE A 2 7.02 34.97 -15.32
C PHE A 2 7.02 34.40 -13.90
N ASN A 3 5.97 33.66 -13.54
CA ASN A 3 5.99 32.91 -12.29
C ASN A 3 7.08 31.84 -12.40
N PRO A 4 7.98 31.71 -11.40
CA PRO A 4 8.89 30.58 -11.37
C PRO A 4 8.06 29.30 -11.27
N ILE A 5 8.31 28.37 -12.19
CA ILE A 5 7.72 27.03 -12.16
C ILE A 5 8.12 26.44 -10.81
N ASP A 6 7.14 26.15 -9.97
CA ASP A 6 7.34 25.47 -8.70
C ASP A 6 7.80 24.04 -9.03
N PHE A 7 9.13 23.86 -9.03
CA PHE A 7 9.75 22.60 -9.37
C PHE A 7 9.59 21.66 -8.17
N ASP A 8 8.60 20.77 -8.23
CA ASP A 8 8.41 19.74 -7.21
C ASP A 8 9.42 18.58 -7.44
N PRO A 9 10.39 18.37 -6.55
CA PRO A 9 11.35 17.28 -6.66
C PRO A 9 10.70 15.88 -6.58
N ALA A 10 9.46 15.76 -6.13
CA ALA A 10 8.69 14.52 -6.22
C ALA A 10 8.39 14.11 -7.67
N MET A 11 8.42 15.05 -8.63
CA MET A 11 8.20 14.75 -10.05
C MET A 11 9.38 14.04 -10.73
N VAL A 12 10.60 14.14 -10.18
CA VAL A 12 11.81 13.45 -10.67
C VAL A 12 12.28 12.33 -9.76
N SER A 13 11.57 12.12 -8.65
CA SER A 13 11.79 11.00 -7.75
C SER A 13 11.23 9.71 -8.38
N PRO A 14 11.87 8.55 -8.20
CA PRO A 14 11.21 7.29 -8.50
C PRO A 14 9.89 7.23 -7.73
N TRP A 15 8.79 6.91 -8.43
CA TRP A 15 7.46 6.89 -7.85
C TRP A 15 7.44 5.91 -6.67
N PRO A 16 6.89 6.30 -5.51
CA PRO A 16 6.86 5.39 -4.37
C PRO A 16 6.08 4.15 -4.75
N VAL A 17 6.69 2.98 -4.52
CA VAL A 17 6.13 1.65 -4.80
C VAL A 17 4.85 1.37 -3.98
N MET A 18 4.43 2.30 -3.12
CA MET A 18 3.12 2.29 -2.48
C MET A 18 2.45 3.67 -2.58
N PRO A 19 1.12 3.72 -2.83
CA PRO A 19 0.35 4.87 -2.39
C PRO A 19 0.46 4.94 -0.86
N VAL A 20 1.09 5.99 -0.36
CA VAL A 20 0.95 6.38 1.05
C VAL A 20 -0.47 6.90 1.18
N HIS A 21 -1.43 6.02 1.47
CA HIS A 21 -2.77 6.46 1.83
C HIS A 21 -2.65 7.35 3.07
N PRO A 22 -3.09 8.62 3.00
CA PRO A 22 -3.08 9.49 4.16
C PRO A 22 -4.13 8.95 5.14
N GLN A 23 -3.64 8.30 6.19
CA GLN A 23 -4.27 8.18 7.50
C GLN A 23 -5.69 7.61 7.52
N LEU A 24 -5.80 6.28 7.34
CA LEU A 24 -6.77 5.53 8.14
C LEU A 24 -6.22 5.45 9.56
N ASP A 25 -6.64 6.37 10.42
CA ASP A 25 -6.31 6.41 11.83
C ASP A 25 -6.99 5.23 12.55
N VAL A 26 -6.40 4.05 12.39
CA VAL A 26 -6.77 2.85 13.15
C VAL A 26 -6.28 3.08 14.56
N ARG A 27 -7.19 3.54 15.43
CA ARG A 27 -7.00 3.66 16.88
C ARG A 27 -6.21 2.45 17.37
N VAL A 28 -5.04 2.74 17.93
CA VAL A 28 -4.02 1.76 18.35
C VAL A 28 -4.61 0.74 19.30
N ALA A 29 -4.96 -0.42 18.77
CA ALA A 29 -5.07 -1.66 19.52
C ALA A 29 -3.73 -2.39 19.36
N ASP A 30 -2.95 -2.38 20.44
CA ASP A 30 -1.70 -3.11 20.67
C ASP A 30 -0.66 -3.06 19.53
N ALA A 31 0.44 -2.32 19.73
CA ALA A 31 1.53 -2.18 18.76
C ALA A 31 2.09 -3.52 18.25
N ARG A 32 1.96 -4.59 19.05
CA ARG A 32 2.36 -5.94 18.68
C ARG A 32 1.38 -6.61 17.71
N ALA A 33 0.08 -6.34 17.84
CA ALA A 33 -0.96 -6.80 16.92
C ALA A 33 -0.89 -6.04 15.58
N GLY A 34 -0.63 -4.73 15.61
CA GLY A 34 -0.40 -3.92 14.40
C GLY A 34 0.83 -4.38 13.61
N ALA A 35 1.94 -4.66 14.29
CA ALA A 35 3.15 -5.19 13.65
C ALA A 35 2.94 -6.59 13.05
N ALA A 36 2.21 -7.46 13.75
CA ALA A 36 1.88 -8.80 13.26
C ALA A 36 0.94 -8.74 12.04
N ALA A 37 -0.09 -7.90 12.06
CA ALA A 37 -0.99 -7.71 10.93
C ALA A 37 -0.28 -7.13 9.71
N ASN A 38 0.61 -6.16 9.91
CA ASN A 38 1.39 -5.56 8.82
C ASN A 38 2.38 -6.58 8.24
N ARG A 39 3.02 -7.41 9.08
CA ARG A 39 3.86 -8.52 8.63
C ARG A 39 3.08 -9.55 7.82
N ILE A 40 1.91 -9.95 8.27
CA ILE A 40 1.04 -10.90 7.55
C ILE A 40 0.60 -10.30 6.21
N LEU A 41 0.26 -9.01 6.16
CA LEU A 41 -0.08 -8.30 4.91
C LEU A 41 1.10 -8.22 3.93
N ILE A 42 2.31 -7.97 4.43
CA ILE A 42 3.53 -7.96 3.60
C ILE A 42 3.84 -9.38 3.10
N GLU A 43 3.71 -10.40 3.95
CA GLU A 43 3.94 -11.81 3.59
C GLU A 43 2.89 -12.33 2.60
N THR A 44 1.61 -11.93 2.72
CA THR A 44 0.57 -12.29 1.74
C THR A 44 0.72 -11.57 0.41
N LYS A 45 1.19 -10.32 0.39
CA LYS A 45 1.53 -9.63 -0.85
C LYS A 45 2.78 -10.20 -1.51
N ALA A 46 3.80 -10.60 -0.74
CA ALA A 46 5.01 -11.23 -1.25
C ALA A 46 4.75 -12.65 -1.79
N ALA A 47 3.71 -13.33 -1.30
CA ALA A 47 3.26 -14.63 -1.81
C ALA A 47 2.29 -14.54 -3.00
N ALA A 48 1.80 -13.35 -3.34
CA ALA A 48 0.98 -13.13 -4.51
C ALA A 48 1.88 -12.96 -5.73
N GLU A 49 1.62 -13.74 -6.78
CA GLU A 49 2.22 -13.48 -8.09
C GLU A 49 1.88 -12.04 -8.51
N PRO A 50 2.86 -11.27 -9.03
CA PRO A 50 2.63 -9.90 -9.43
C PRO A 50 1.49 -9.86 -10.43
N THR A 51 0.53 -8.98 -10.18
CA THR A 51 -0.57 -8.77 -11.11
C THR A 51 -0.01 -8.34 -12.46
N GLN A 52 -0.73 -8.62 -13.55
CA GLN A 52 -0.32 -8.20 -14.90
C GLN A 52 -0.04 -6.68 -14.97
N ALA A 53 -0.75 -5.88 -14.17
CA ALA A 53 -0.55 -4.44 -14.07
C ALA A 53 0.77 -4.08 -13.39
N GLU A 54 1.15 -4.77 -12.31
CA GLU A 54 2.43 -4.58 -11.61
C GLU A 54 3.61 -5.01 -12.49
N ALA A 55 3.50 -6.15 -13.17
CA ALA A 55 4.52 -6.63 -14.10
C ALA A 55 4.77 -5.65 -15.26
N LEU A 56 3.70 -5.03 -15.79
CA LEU A 56 3.81 -4.04 -16.85
C LEU A 56 4.43 -2.72 -16.36
N GLN A 57 4.15 -2.34 -15.11
CA GLN A 57 4.72 -1.16 -14.49
C GLN A 57 6.22 -1.34 -14.19
N ASP A 58 6.63 -2.50 -13.71
CA ASP A 58 8.04 -2.86 -13.55
C ASP A 58 8.78 -2.88 -14.88
N LEU A 59 8.16 -3.40 -15.95
CA LEU A 59 8.75 -3.37 -17.29
C LEU A 59 8.96 -1.93 -17.79
N LEU A 60 7.97 -1.05 -17.61
CA LEU A 60 8.10 0.36 -17.98
C LEU A 60 9.22 1.07 -17.20
N ASN A 61 9.36 0.75 -15.91
CA ASN A 61 10.44 1.27 -15.08
C ASN A 61 11.81 0.79 -15.57
N GLN A 62 11.95 -0.51 -15.86
CA GLN A 62 13.18 -1.07 -16.43
C GLN A 62 13.53 -0.43 -17.78
N MET A 63 12.55 -0.29 -18.67
CA MET A 63 12.75 0.38 -19.96
C MET A 63 13.20 1.84 -19.78
N THR A 64 12.66 2.55 -18.78
CA THR A 64 13.04 3.94 -18.49
C THR A 64 14.47 4.02 -17.94
N VAL A 65 14.88 3.07 -17.11
CA VAL A 65 16.27 2.94 -16.63
C VAL A 65 17.22 2.66 -17.81
N GLU A 66 16.86 1.74 -18.70
CA GLU A 66 17.64 1.43 -19.90
C GLU A 66 17.76 2.65 -20.83
N MET A 67 16.68 3.41 -21.04
CA MET A 67 16.73 4.67 -21.81
C MET A 67 17.65 5.71 -21.17
N ARG A 68 17.70 5.79 -19.84
CA ARG A 68 18.65 6.68 -19.14
C ARG A 68 20.10 6.24 -19.38
N LEU A 69 20.38 4.94 -19.33
CA LEU A 69 21.73 4.42 -19.63
C LEU A 69 22.14 4.73 -21.07
N GLN A 70 21.22 4.58 -22.03
CA GLN A 70 21.46 4.96 -23.42
C GLN A 70 21.70 6.47 -23.58
N PHE A 71 20.95 7.31 -22.88
CA PHE A 71 21.16 8.76 -22.87
C PHE A 71 22.56 9.12 -22.36
N GLU A 72 23.00 8.50 -21.26
CA GLU A 72 24.34 8.70 -20.71
C GLU A 72 25.43 8.24 -21.70
N ALA A 73 25.22 7.13 -22.41
CA ALA A 73 26.14 6.64 -23.43
C ALA A 73 26.27 7.60 -24.62
N PHE A 74 25.15 8.07 -25.21
CA PHE A 74 25.19 9.03 -26.31
C PHE A 74 25.74 10.40 -25.89
N ARG A 75 25.46 10.83 -24.66
CA ARG A 75 26.07 12.05 -24.09
C ARG A 75 27.59 11.92 -24.02
N LYS A 76 28.09 10.75 -23.61
CA LYS A 76 29.54 10.48 -23.57
C LYS A 76 30.16 10.50 -24.96
N ILE A 77 29.54 9.84 -25.94
CA ILE A 77 29.99 9.85 -27.35
C ILE A 77 30.10 11.30 -27.85
N ARG A 78 29.10 12.14 -27.57
CA ARG A 78 29.14 13.56 -27.95
C ARG A 78 30.32 14.31 -27.33
N ILE A 79 30.54 14.15 -26.03
CA ILE A 79 31.65 14.81 -25.31
C ILE A 79 33.01 14.33 -25.84
N ASP A 80 33.15 13.03 -26.09
CA ASP A 80 34.42 12.47 -26.58
C ASP A 80 34.70 12.94 -28.02
N ALA A 81 33.68 13.05 -28.87
CA ALA A 81 33.79 13.62 -30.22
C ALA A 81 34.07 15.13 -30.20
N GLU A 82 33.51 15.89 -29.27
CA GLU A 82 33.82 17.32 -29.06
C GLU A 82 35.31 17.50 -28.70
N LYS A 83 35.85 16.67 -27.80
CA LYS A 83 37.28 16.72 -27.44
C LYS A 83 38.20 16.38 -28.61
N LEU A 84 37.80 15.46 -29.49
CA LEU A 84 38.53 15.13 -30.71
C LEU A 84 38.65 16.33 -31.67
N LEU A 85 37.71 17.29 -31.61
CA LEU A 85 37.74 18.51 -32.41
C LEU A 85 38.60 19.63 -31.81
N GLU A 86 38.90 19.58 -30.50
CA GLU A 86 39.74 20.58 -29.81
C GLU A 86 41.24 20.32 -30.01
N GLY A 87 41.63 19.11 -30.38
CA GLY A 87 43.03 18.71 -30.62
C GLY A 87 43.51 18.92 -32.06
N PRO A 88 44.84 18.84 -32.30
CA PRO A 88 45.38 18.75 -33.64
C PRO A 88 44.96 17.41 -34.27
N ALA A 89 43.92 17.45 -35.09
CA ALA A 89 43.34 16.30 -35.77
C ALA A 89 43.41 16.45 -37.29
N ASP A 90 43.50 15.33 -38.00
CA ASP A 90 43.42 15.33 -39.45
C ASP A 90 41.98 15.58 -39.94
N ASP A 91 41.84 16.00 -41.21
CA ASP A 91 40.53 16.32 -41.79
C ASP A 91 39.56 15.13 -41.77
N SER A 92 40.09 13.90 -41.78
CA SER A 92 39.27 12.68 -41.68
C SER A 92 38.67 12.49 -40.29
N THR A 93 39.46 12.66 -39.23
CA THR A 93 38.99 12.58 -37.83
C THR A 93 38.00 13.69 -37.51
N VAL A 94 38.23 14.91 -38.02
CA VAL A 94 37.30 16.04 -37.84
C VAL A 94 35.93 15.75 -38.47
N LYS A 95 35.90 15.11 -39.63
CA LYS A 95 34.65 14.72 -40.31
C LYS A 95 33.90 13.63 -39.54
N ILE A 96 34.61 12.63 -39.03
CA ILE A 96 34.03 11.55 -38.22
C ILE A 96 33.45 12.13 -36.93
N ALA A 97 34.22 12.96 -36.19
CA ALA A 97 33.76 13.58 -34.96
C ALA A 97 32.50 14.46 -35.16
N LYS A 98 32.43 15.23 -36.25
CA LYS A 98 31.22 16.00 -36.59
C LYS A 98 30.01 15.11 -36.90
N ALA A 99 30.23 13.98 -37.57
CA ALA A 99 29.17 13.01 -37.84
C ALA A 99 28.66 12.36 -36.55
N ASP A 100 29.58 11.99 -35.65
CA ASP A 100 29.25 11.40 -34.34
C ASP A 100 28.48 12.38 -33.45
N ILE A 101 28.88 13.65 -33.39
CA ILE A 101 28.13 14.69 -32.66
C ILE A 101 26.71 14.82 -33.19
N LYS A 102 26.55 14.83 -34.53
CA LYS A 102 25.24 14.94 -35.15
C LYS A 102 24.38 13.72 -34.84
N SER A 103 24.93 12.52 -35.04
CA SER A 103 24.22 11.27 -34.76
C SER A 103 23.82 11.16 -33.29
N ALA A 104 24.72 11.51 -32.37
CA ALA A 104 24.44 11.54 -30.94
C ALA A 104 23.33 12.56 -30.62
N ASN A 105 23.34 13.76 -31.23
CA ASN A 105 22.30 14.76 -30.98
C ASN A 105 20.91 14.32 -31.49
N ASP A 106 20.86 13.67 -32.66
CA ASP A 106 19.62 13.13 -33.21
C ASP A 106 19.08 11.99 -32.32
N ALA A 107 19.96 11.10 -31.83
CA ALA A 107 19.61 10.02 -30.91
C ALA A 107 19.10 10.55 -29.55
N LEU A 108 19.79 11.53 -28.96
CA LEU A 108 19.37 12.17 -27.71
C LEU A 108 17.99 12.84 -27.85
N SER A 109 17.75 13.52 -28.98
CA SER A 109 16.46 14.15 -29.28
C SER A 109 15.34 13.13 -29.42
N LEU A 110 15.63 11.97 -30.03
CA LEU A 110 14.68 10.87 -30.14
C LEU A 110 14.35 10.28 -28.77
N ILE A 111 15.35 10.03 -27.93
CA ILE A 111 15.16 9.49 -26.57
C ILE A 111 14.26 10.43 -25.75
N VAL A 112 14.53 11.73 -25.73
CA VAL A 112 13.70 12.71 -24.99
C VAL A 112 12.25 12.66 -25.47
N ARG A 113 12.02 12.66 -26.79
CA ARG A 113 10.66 12.56 -27.34
C ARG A 113 9.96 11.26 -26.94
N THR A 114 10.68 10.15 -26.87
CA THR A 114 10.09 8.88 -26.41
C THR A 114 9.73 8.92 -24.93
N LEU A 115 10.57 9.53 -24.09
CA LEU A 115 10.28 9.70 -22.66
C LEU A 115 9.06 10.60 -22.44
N GLU A 116 8.97 11.73 -23.15
CA GLU A 116 7.80 12.62 -23.11
C GLU A 116 6.51 11.88 -23.52
N LYS A 117 6.60 10.98 -24.50
CA LYS A 117 5.46 10.19 -24.94
C LYS A 117 5.05 9.14 -23.93
N ILE A 118 6.01 8.44 -23.32
CA ILE A 118 5.75 7.46 -22.25
C ILE A 118 5.11 8.16 -21.05
N ASP A 119 5.65 9.30 -20.65
CA ASP A 119 5.13 10.11 -19.54
C ASP A 119 3.69 10.60 -19.82
N SER A 120 3.41 11.06 -21.04
CA SER A 120 2.04 11.39 -21.47
C SER A 120 1.10 10.18 -21.43
N LEU A 121 1.56 8.98 -21.80
CA LEU A 121 0.75 7.76 -21.74
C LEU A 121 0.49 7.32 -20.30
N GLN A 122 1.48 7.43 -19.43
CA GLN A 122 1.34 7.12 -18.00
C GLN A 122 0.34 8.06 -17.32
N ARG A 123 0.38 9.36 -17.65
CA ARG A 123 -0.63 10.33 -17.16
C ARG A 123 -2.03 9.98 -17.66
N SER A 124 -2.20 9.71 -18.95
CA SER A 124 -3.50 9.29 -19.49
C SER A 124 -4.03 8.02 -18.83
N LEU A 125 -3.16 7.04 -18.57
CA LEU A 125 -3.57 5.78 -17.93
C LEU A 125 -3.97 5.98 -16.45
N ALA A 126 -3.31 6.90 -15.75
CA ALA A 126 -3.68 7.28 -14.40
C ALA A 126 -5.06 7.96 -14.38
N ASP A 127 -5.28 8.93 -15.26
CA ASP A 127 -6.57 9.61 -15.43
C ASP A 127 -7.68 8.61 -15.82
N ASP A 128 -7.39 7.65 -16.70
CA ASP A 128 -8.34 6.63 -17.12
C ASP A 128 -8.72 5.68 -15.98
N ARG A 129 -7.76 5.36 -15.09
CA ARG A 129 -8.05 4.59 -13.86
C ARG A 129 -8.93 5.38 -12.91
N GLU A 130 -8.68 6.67 -12.71
CA GLU A 130 -9.51 7.55 -11.87
C GLU A 130 -10.94 7.62 -12.42
N ARG A 131 -11.11 7.87 -13.71
CA ARG A 131 -12.43 7.86 -14.37
C ARG A 131 -13.14 6.50 -14.28
N ALA A 132 -12.40 5.40 -14.41
CA ALA A 132 -12.98 4.07 -14.27
C ALA A 132 -13.43 3.79 -12.83
N THR A 133 -12.72 4.30 -11.81
CA THR A 133 -13.16 4.21 -10.41
C THR A 133 -14.38 5.08 -10.11
N GLU A 134 -14.50 6.25 -10.73
CA GLU A 134 -15.69 7.09 -10.64
C GLU A 134 -16.91 6.46 -11.35
N GLN A 135 -16.71 5.78 -12.47
CA GLN A 135 -17.77 5.12 -13.23
C GLN A 135 -18.21 3.77 -12.62
N ASN A 136 -17.30 3.05 -11.97
CA ASN A 136 -17.60 1.76 -11.33
C ASN A 136 -18.05 1.88 -9.86
N PHE A 137 -18.24 3.09 -9.33
CA PHE A 137 -18.84 3.28 -8.01
C PHE A 137 -20.35 3.02 -8.08
N ASP A 138 -20.74 1.75 -8.12
CA ASP A 138 -22.14 1.33 -8.02
C ASP A 138 -22.59 1.44 -6.55
N GLN A 139 -23.20 2.59 -6.25
CA GLN A 139 -23.74 2.89 -4.92
C GLN A 139 -24.69 1.78 -4.42
N ALA A 140 -25.45 1.14 -5.32
CA ALA A 140 -26.38 0.08 -4.93
C ALA A 140 -25.64 -1.20 -4.51
N ALA A 141 -24.58 -1.58 -5.23
CA ALA A 141 -23.73 -2.71 -4.85
C ALA A 141 -22.97 -2.46 -3.54
N TYR A 142 -22.57 -1.20 -3.30
CA TYR A 142 -21.94 -0.78 -2.05
C TYR A 142 -22.92 -0.88 -0.86
N ASP A 143 -24.15 -0.37 -1.03
CA ASP A 143 -25.19 -0.42 0.01
C ASP A 143 -25.61 -1.87 0.33
N GLU A 144 -25.69 -2.74 -0.69
CA GLU A 144 -25.97 -4.17 -0.49
C GLU A 144 -24.86 -4.90 0.29
N LEU A 145 -23.60 -4.60 -0.02
CA LEU A 145 -22.44 -5.14 0.70
C LEU A 145 -22.47 -4.70 2.17
N LEU A 146 -22.76 -3.41 2.43
CA LEU A 146 -22.86 -2.86 3.78
C LEU A 146 -23.95 -3.56 4.58
N ALA A 147 -25.15 -3.70 4.01
CA ALA A 147 -26.26 -4.43 4.64
C ALA A 147 -25.93 -5.92 4.87
N GLY A 148 -25.09 -6.53 4.03
CA GLY A 148 -24.57 -7.88 4.23
C GLY A 148 -23.62 -8.00 5.42
N ILE A 149 -22.73 -7.02 5.59
CA ILE A 149 -21.78 -6.95 6.72
C ILE A 149 -22.53 -6.72 8.02
N GLU A 150 -23.48 -5.78 8.06
CA GLU A 150 -24.31 -5.50 9.23
C GLU A 150 -25.06 -6.75 9.71
N ARG A 151 -25.70 -7.49 8.80
CA ARG A 151 -26.37 -8.76 9.13
C ARG A 151 -25.42 -9.80 9.74
N LYS A 152 -24.19 -9.91 9.23
CA LYS A 152 -23.19 -10.84 9.77
C LYS A 152 -22.71 -10.41 11.16
N ILE A 153 -22.50 -9.11 11.37
CA ILE A 153 -22.13 -8.56 12.68
C ILE A 153 -23.24 -8.82 13.68
N GLU A 154 -24.49 -8.54 13.33
CA GLU A 154 -25.64 -8.81 14.20
C GLU A 154 -25.79 -10.29 14.54
N ALA A 155 -25.65 -11.18 13.54
CA ALA A 155 -25.70 -12.62 13.77
C ALA A 155 -24.59 -13.05 14.75
N ARG A 156 -23.36 -12.58 14.55
CA ARG A 156 -22.25 -12.88 15.47
C ARG A 156 -22.45 -12.27 16.86
N ALA A 157 -22.99 -11.07 16.97
CA ALA A 157 -23.29 -10.44 18.24
C ALA A 157 -24.35 -11.23 19.02
N ARG A 158 -25.39 -11.73 18.35
CA ARG A 158 -26.42 -12.59 18.97
C ARG A 158 -25.84 -13.92 19.43
N GLU A 159 -24.98 -14.55 18.63
CA GLU A 159 -24.29 -15.80 19.00
C GLU A 159 -23.38 -15.61 20.21
N LEU A 160 -22.62 -14.51 20.26
CA LEU A 160 -21.78 -14.20 21.42
C LEU A 160 -22.62 -13.88 22.67
N ALA A 161 -23.72 -13.15 22.51
CA ALA A 161 -24.63 -12.84 23.61
C ALA A 161 -25.31 -14.10 24.18
N SER A 162 -25.73 -15.03 23.32
CA SER A 162 -26.33 -16.30 23.76
C SER A 162 -25.30 -17.21 24.42
N ALA A 163 -24.07 -17.26 23.92
CA ALA A 163 -22.96 -17.99 24.55
C ALA A 163 -22.64 -17.44 25.95
N MET A 164 -22.60 -16.10 26.11
CA MET A 164 -22.35 -15.47 27.42
C MET A 164 -23.53 -15.64 28.39
N ALA A 165 -24.77 -15.62 27.90
CA ALA A 165 -25.95 -15.89 28.72
C ALA A 165 -25.99 -17.35 29.20
N GLY A 166 -25.59 -18.30 28.35
CA GLY A 166 -25.46 -19.71 28.71
C GLY A 166 -24.38 -19.97 29.78
N GLN A 167 -23.26 -19.26 29.70
CA GLN A 167 -22.21 -19.32 30.73
C GLN A 167 -22.67 -18.75 32.08
N ARG A 168 -23.40 -17.63 32.09
CA ARG A 168 -23.98 -17.06 33.32
C ARG A 168 -25.09 -17.92 33.94
N GLY A 169 -25.81 -18.70 33.14
CA GLY A 169 -26.81 -19.65 33.63
C GLY A 169 -26.21 -20.92 34.25
N GLY A 170 -25.01 -21.34 33.81
CA GLY A 170 -24.30 -22.50 34.35
C GLY A 170 -23.71 -22.26 35.74
N ASP A 171 -23.22 -21.04 36.01
CA ASP A 171 -22.62 -20.70 37.31
C ASP A 171 -23.64 -20.55 38.45
N ALA A 172 -24.93 -20.33 38.14
CA ALA A 172 -25.99 -20.24 39.14
C ALA A 172 -26.43 -21.61 39.71
N ALA A 173 -26.04 -22.73 39.07
CA ALA A 173 -26.46 -24.08 39.45
C ALA A 173 -25.45 -24.82 40.38
N ALA A 174 -24.26 -24.26 40.63
CA ALA A 174 -23.19 -24.90 41.41
C ALA A 174 -23.06 -24.41 42.87
N GLY A 175 -24.15 -23.90 43.47
CA GLY A 175 -24.06 -23.24 44.79
C GLY A 175 -25.29 -23.43 45.68
N ARG A 176 -25.77 -24.66 45.90
CA ARG A 176 -26.66 -24.95 47.04
C ARG A 176 -26.64 -26.44 47.43
N GLY A 177 -25.60 -26.84 48.16
CA GLY A 177 -25.59 -28.10 48.92
C GLY A 177 -26.50 -27.99 50.15
N PRO A 178 -27.13 -29.09 50.59
CA PRO A 178 -28.20 -29.08 51.61
C PRO A 178 -27.66 -28.85 53.03
N PRO A 179 -28.45 -28.27 53.96
CA PRO A 179 -28.00 -28.00 55.32
C PRO A 179 -27.87 -29.30 56.13
N GLY A 180 -26.64 -29.60 56.56
CA GLY A 180 -26.33 -30.66 57.50
C GLY A 180 -26.84 -30.33 58.90
N SER A 181 -27.61 -31.26 59.47
CA SER A 181 -28.08 -31.24 60.85
C SER A 181 -26.91 -31.33 61.84
N CYS A 182 -26.75 -30.34 62.70
CA CYS A 182 -25.98 -30.47 63.95
C CYS A 182 -26.96 -30.42 65.12
N SER A 183 -27.30 -31.60 65.63
CA SER A 183 -27.89 -31.79 66.95
C SER A 183 -26.82 -31.56 68.02
N GLY A 184 -27.12 -30.67 68.97
CA GLY A 184 -26.34 -30.47 70.19
C GLY A 184 -27.31 -30.27 71.36
N THR A 185 -27.53 -31.34 72.10
CA THR A 185 -28.32 -31.43 73.34
C THR A 185 -27.48 -31.04 74.56
N ALA A 186 -28.09 -30.31 75.51
CA ALA A 186 -27.81 -30.21 76.97
C ALA A 186 -28.06 -28.75 77.42
N GLU A 187 -28.71 -28.38 78.53
CA GLU A 187 -29.39 -29.06 79.64
C GLU A 187 -29.97 -27.95 80.55
N ARG A 188 -31.14 -28.19 81.20
CA ARG A 188 -31.64 -27.67 82.52
C ARG A 188 -31.48 -26.16 82.87
N SER A 189 -32.43 -25.43 83.46
CA SER A 189 -33.46 -25.72 84.48
C SER A 189 -34.34 -24.47 84.73
N HIS A 190 -35.51 -24.68 85.35
CA HIS A 190 -36.28 -23.79 86.25
C HIS A 190 -35.64 -22.43 86.63
N THR A 191 -36.34 -21.29 86.74
CA THR A 191 -37.44 -21.01 87.69
C THR A 191 -38.02 -19.60 87.41
N SER A 192 -39.29 -19.40 87.74
CA SER A 192 -40.03 -18.11 87.76
C SER A 192 -39.49 -17.15 88.85
N PRO A 193 -39.84 -15.86 88.79
CA PRO A 193 -40.30 -15.23 90.03
C PRO A 193 -41.57 -14.39 89.83
N GLY A 194 -42.56 -14.66 90.67
CA GLY A 194 -43.23 -13.64 91.48
C GLY A 194 -42.66 -13.70 92.88
#